data_AF-A0A365KWV7-F1
#
_entry.id   AF-A0A365KWV7-F1
#
_cell.length_a   1.000
_cell.length_b   1.000
_cell.length_c   1.000
_cell.angle_alpha   90.00
_cell.angle_beta   90.00
_cell.angle_gamma   90.00
#
_symmetry.space_group_name_H-M   'P 1'
#
loop_
_entity.id
_entity.type
_entity.pdbx_description
1 polymer ?
#
loop_
_entity_poly.entity_id
_entity_poly.type
_entity_poly.pdbx_seq_one_letter_code
_entity_poly.pdbx_strand_id
1 'polypeptide(L)'
;MRADERLIKALLQRDKKAFEELYDRYHLLLWKIASETETDHRICEQLVTQVFKQVWQKPHEFMGEKRLTLLLVECCHEKMKERPRPKPVCRNPIEPQVCCG
;
A
#
# COMPACT_ATOMS: atom_id res chain seq x y z
N MET A 1 -13.92 12.29 -21.29
CA MET A 1 -12.75 11.51 -20.84
C MET A 1 -12.41 11.97 -19.44
N ARG A 2 -12.47 11.08 -18.43
CA ARG A 2 -12.16 11.48 -17.05
C ARG A 2 -10.65 11.70 -16.93
N ALA A 3 -10.20 12.70 -16.17
CA ALA A 3 -8.77 12.96 -15.98
C ALA A 3 -8.02 11.69 -15.53
N ASP A 4 -8.65 10.90 -14.66
CA ASP A 4 -8.13 9.65 -14.12
C ASP A 4 -7.88 8.58 -15.20
N GLU A 5 -8.78 8.46 -16.19
CA GLU A 5 -8.60 7.52 -17.32
C GLU A 5 -7.38 7.89 -18.17
N ARG A 6 -7.12 9.19 -18.33
CA ARG A 6 -5.94 9.66 -19.05
C ARG A 6 -4.67 9.32 -18.29
N LEU A 7 -4.66 9.49 -16.97
CA LEU A 7 -3.53 9.11 -16.12
C LEU A 7 -3.23 7.62 -16.26
N ILE A 8 -4.23 6.74 -16.09
CA ILE A 8 -4.01 5.30 -16.20
C ILE A 8 -3.55 4.88 -17.61
N LYS A 9 -4.08 5.50 -18.67
CA LYS A 9 -3.59 5.26 -20.04
C LYS A 9 -2.14 5.70 -20.24
N ALA A 10 -1.73 6.81 -19.62
CA ALA A 10 -0.34 7.26 -19.65
C ALA A 10 0.57 6.33 -18.83
N LEU A 11 0.10 5.76 -17.72
CA LEU A 11 0.84 4.73 -16.97
C LEU A 11 1.10 3.46 -17.79
N LEU A 12 0.20 3.07 -18.71
CA LEU A 12 0.46 1.95 -19.63
C LEU A 12 1.68 2.22 -20.52
N GLN A 13 1.92 3.47 -20.87
CA GLN A 13 3.09 3.92 -21.62
C GLN A 13 4.32 4.17 -20.73
N ARG A 14 4.28 3.76 -19.46
CA ARG A 14 5.34 4.01 -18.47
C ARG A 14 5.69 5.48 -18.32
N ASP A 15 4.70 6.36 -18.49
CA ASP A 15 4.88 7.80 -18.27
C ASP A 15 5.06 8.09 -16.77
N LYS A 16 6.27 8.54 -16.41
CA LYS A 16 6.61 8.89 -15.03
C LYS A 16 5.88 10.14 -14.55
N LYS A 17 5.61 11.12 -15.42
CA LYS A 17 4.90 12.34 -15.03
C LYS A 17 3.46 12.05 -14.65
N ALA A 18 2.80 11.15 -15.40
CA ALA A 18 1.46 10.70 -15.06
C ALA A 18 1.43 9.94 -13.73
N PHE A 19 2.47 9.17 -13.42
CA PHE A 19 2.61 8.52 -12.13
C PHE A 19 2.83 9.50 -10.98
N GLU A 20 3.69 10.52 -11.18
CA GLU A 20 3.90 11.61 -10.21
C GLU A 20 2.59 12.37 -9.95
N GLU A 21 1.85 12.76 -10.98
CA GLU A 21 0.55 13.44 -10.84
C GLU A 21 -0.47 12.57 -10.08
N LEU A 22 -0.50 11.27 -10.38
CA LEU A 22 -1.34 10.31 -9.67
C LEU A 22 -0.92 10.19 -8.20
N TYR A 23 0.37 10.15 -7.92
CA TYR A 23 0.90 10.10 -6.57
C TYR A 23 0.53 11.35 -5.78
N ASP A 24 0.83 12.55 -6.30
CA ASP A 24 0.53 13.82 -5.64
C ASP A 24 -0.95 13.97 -5.29
N ARG A 25 -1.83 13.48 -6.18
CA ARG A 25 -3.28 13.60 -6.02
C ARG A 25 -3.86 12.64 -4.99
N TYR A 26 -3.37 11.40 -4.91
CA TYR A 26 -3.98 10.36 -4.09
C TYR A 26 -3.15 9.95 -2.86
N HIS A 27 -1.90 10.40 -2.75
CA HIS A 27 -1.01 10.04 -1.64
C HIS A 27 -1.62 10.41 -0.29
N LEU A 28 -2.07 11.66 -0.12
CA LEU A 28 -2.66 12.13 1.14
C LEU A 28 -3.95 11.38 1.50
N LEU A 29 -4.76 11.02 0.49
CA LEU A 29 -5.99 10.26 0.70
C LEU A 29 -5.67 8.84 1.21
N LEU A 30 -4.76 8.14 0.53
CA LEU A 30 -4.36 6.78 0.92
C LEU A 30 -3.65 6.78 2.26
N TRP A 31 -2.82 7.80 2.53
CA TRP A 31 -2.18 7.99 3.83
C TRP A 31 -3.22 8.13 4.94
N LYS A 32 -4.24 8.97 4.75
CA LYS A 32 -5.30 9.16 5.73
C LYS A 32 -6.02 7.85 6.05
N ILE A 33 -6.43 7.11 5.03
CA ILE A 33 -7.12 5.82 5.19
C ILE A 33 -6.23 4.80 5.90
N ALA A 34 -4.94 4.76 5.56
CA ALA A 34 -3.96 3.92 6.25
C ALA A 34 -3.82 4.29 7.73
N SER A 35 -3.68 5.58 8.03
CA SER A 35 -3.51 6.08 9.40
C SER A 35 -4.76 5.95 10.28
N GLU A 36 -5.95 5.83 9.68
CA GLU A 36 -7.20 5.55 10.42
C GLU A 36 -7.24 4.11 10.94
N THR A 37 -6.53 3.18 10.29
CA THR A 37 -6.51 1.76 10.64
C THR A 37 -5.25 1.37 11.41
N GLU A 38 -4.10 1.94 11.04
CA GLU A 38 -2.78 1.57 11.54
C GLU A 38 -2.13 2.74 12.28
N THR A 39 -1.66 2.49 13.51
CA THR A 39 -1.03 3.52 14.34
C THR A 39 0.46 3.70 14.01
N ASP A 40 1.12 2.68 13.45
CA ASP A 40 2.53 2.76 13.07
C ASP A 40 2.68 3.43 11.70
N HIS A 41 3.28 4.62 11.69
CA HIS A 41 3.50 5.39 10.47
C HIS A 41 4.35 4.65 9.43
N ARG A 42 5.27 3.77 9.86
CA ARG A 42 6.07 2.95 8.94
C ARG A 42 5.20 1.94 8.20
N ILE A 43 4.19 1.40 8.88
CA ILE A 43 3.22 0.49 8.28
C ILE A 43 2.36 1.24 7.27
N CYS A 44 1.88 2.43 7.63
CA CYS A 44 1.12 3.30 6.73
C CYS A 44 1.91 3.62 5.45
N GLU A 45 3.16 4.06 5.60
CA GLU A 45 4.04 4.36 4.46
C GLU A 45 4.24 3.14 3.55
N GLN A 46 4.48 1.97 4.14
CA GLN A 46 4.61 0.73 3.38
C GLN A 46 3.34 0.37 2.62
N LEU A 47 2.15 0.50 3.24
CA LEU A 47 0.87 0.21 2.60
C LEU A 47 0.65 1.13 1.40
N VAL A 48 0.81 2.44 1.60
CA VAL A 48 0.67 3.45 0.54
C VAL A 48 1.65 3.16 -0.60
N THR A 49 2.91 2.87 -0.27
CA THR A 49 3.95 2.51 -1.25
C THR A 49 3.59 1.24 -2.03
N GLN A 50 3.03 0.22 -1.38
CA GLN A 50 2.61 -1.03 -2.03
C GLN A 50 1.47 -0.78 -3.03
N VAL A 51 0.48 0.03 -2.66
CA VAL A 51 -0.63 0.40 -3.56
C VAL A 51 -0.08 1.08 -4.81
N PHE A 52 0.75 2.12 -4.67
CA PHE A 52 1.31 2.81 -5.84
C PHE A 52 2.25 1.92 -6.67
N LYS A 53 3.02 1.01 -6.05
CA LYS A 53 3.80 0.00 -6.78
C LYS A 53 2.90 -0.92 -7.60
N GLN A 54 1.78 -1.36 -7.06
CA GLN A 54 0.83 -2.21 -7.79
C GLN A 54 0.20 -1.45 -8.96
N VAL A 55 -0.21 -0.19 -8.75
CA VAL A 55 -0.70 0.69 -9.82
C VAL A 55 0.32 0.85 -10.94
N TRP A 56 1.60 1.04 -10.59
CA TRP A 56 2.68 1.13 -11.57
C TRP A 56 2.92 -0.20 -12.30
N GLN A 57 2.98 -1.32 -11.58
CA GLN A 57 3.27 -2.63 -12.19
C GLN A 57 2.13 -3.13 -13.06
N LYS A 58 0.88 -2.92 -12.62
CA LYS A 58 -0.34 -3.44 -13.22
C LYS A 58 -1.42 -2.35 -13.38
N PRO A 59 -1.18 -1.31 -14.19
CA PRO A 59 -2.14 -0.22 -14.38
C PRO A 59 -3.48 -0.68 -14.98
N HIS A 60 -3.51 -1.83 -15.68
CA HIS A 60 -4.72 -2.42 -16.24
C HIS A 60 -5.74 -2.86 -15.17
N GLU A 61 -5.31 -3.25 -13.97
CA GLU A 61 -6.22 -3.59 -12.85
C GLU A 61 -7.00 -2.36 -12.38
N PHE A 62 -6.50 -1.15 -12.68
CA PHE A 62 -7.10 0.13 -12.32
C PHE A 62 -7.85 0.78 -13.50
N MET A 63 -8.00 0.07 -14.62
CA MET A 63 -8.87 0.47 -15.72
C MET A 63 -10.26 -0.16 -15.53
N GLY A 64 -11.30 0.67 -15.47
CA GLY A 64 -12.66 0.17 -15.39
C GLY A 64 -13.69 1.29 -15.30
N GLU A 65 -14.95 0.89 -15.13
CA GLU A 65 -16.08 1.83 -14.99
C GLU A 65 -16.11 2.51 -13.62
N LYS A 66 -15.55 1.85 -12.60
CA LYS A 66 -15.40 2.39 -11.25
C LYS A 66 -14.47 3.60 -11.26
N ARG A 67 -14.69 4.53 -10.32
CA ARG A 67 -13.80 5.67 -10.11
C ARG A 67 -12.43 5.16 -9.64
N LEU A 68 -11.35 5.75 -10.17
CA LEU A 68 -9.98 5.41 -9.78
C LEU A 68 -9.78 5.50 -8.26
N THR A 69 -10.36 6.53 -7.62
CA THR A 69 -10.33 6.66 -6.15
C THR A 69 -10.86 5.42 -5.45
N LEU A 70 -11.97 4.84 -5.91
CA LEU A 70 -12.55 3.65 -5.30
C LEU A 70 -11.61 2.45 -5.46
N LEU A 71 -11.04 2.25 -6.65
CA LEU A 71 -10.11 1.15 -6.92
C LEU A 71 -8.84 1.25 -6.07
N LEU A 72 -8.31 2.46 -5.88
CA LEU A 72 -7.14 2.70 -5.01
C LEU A 72 -7.46 2.39 -3.53
N VAL A 73 -8.65 2.77 -3.07
CA VAL A 73 -9.10 2.49 -1.70
C VAL A 73 -9.37 1.00 -1.49
N GLU A 74 -10.02 0.34 -2.44
CA GLU A 74 -10.22 -1.12 -2.43
C GLU A 74 -8.86 -1.84 -2.34
N CYS A 75 -7.91 -1.49 -3.20
CA CYS A 75 -6.55 -2.03 -3.18
C CYS A 75 -5.84 -1.77 -1.84
N CYS A 76 -5.98 -0.57 -1.27
CA CYS A 76 -5.41 -0.23 0.04
C CYS A 76 -5.96 -1.14 1.15
N HIS A 77 -7.28 -1.34 1.19
CA HIS A 77 -7.93 -2.24 2.15
C HIS A 77 -7.53 -3.71 1.95
N GLU A 78 -7.35 -4.17 0.72
CA GLU A 78 -6.84 -5.52 0.44
C GLU A 78 -5.44 -5.68 1.03
N LYS A 79 -4.54 -4.71 0.83
CA LYS A 79 -3.19 -4.73 1.40
C LYS A 79 -3.17 -4.70 2.92
N MET A 80 -4.13 -4.03 3.55
CA MET A 80 -4.30 -4.08 5.01
C MET A 80 -4.69 -5.48 5.49
N LYS A 81 -5.64 -6.14 4.79
CA LYS A 81 -6.13 -7.48 5.15
C LYS A 81 -5.10 -8.59 4.94
N GLU A 82 -4.26 -8.46 3.92
CA GLU A 82 -3.20 -9.42 3.58
C GLU A 82 -2.07 -9.45 4.62
N ARG A 83 -1.99 -8.47 5.53
CA ARG A 83 -0.95 -8.47 6.55
C ARG A 83 -1.20 -9.58 7.58
N PRO A 84 -0.24 -10.50 7.77
CA PRO A 84 -0.28 -11.39 8.91
C PRO A 84 -0.12 -10.53 10.16
N ARG A 85 -1.11 -10.56 11.07
CA ARG A 85 -0.94 -10.00 12.42
C ARG A 85 0.35 -10.59 13.00
N PRO A 86 1.25 -9.79 13.58
CA PRO A 86 2.44 -10.34 14.22
C PRO A 86 1.95 -11.35 15.26
N LYS A 87 2.29 -12.62 15.06
CA LYS A 87 2.05 -13.64 16.10
C LYS A 87 2.78 -13.15 17.34
N PRO A 88 2.17 -13.17 18.54
CA PRO A 88 2.89 -12.82 19.76
C PRO A 88 4.12 -13.72 19.82
N VAL A 89 5.30 -13.09 19.84
CA VAL A 89 6.57 -13.80 19.97
C VAL A 89 6.52 -14.45 21.35
N CYS A 90 6.37 -15.78 21.41
CA CYS A 90 6.66 -16.53 22.62
C CYS A 90 8.12 -16.26 22.96
N ARG A 91 8.38 -15.44 23.99
CA ARG A 91 9.70 -15.33 24.58
C ARG A 91 10.00 -16.69 25.22
N ASN A 92 10.82 -17.51 24.56
CA ASN A 92 11.38 -18.67 25.24
C ASN A 92 12.25 -18.16 26.41
N PRO A 93 12.10 -18.73 27.62
CA PRO A 93 12.99 -18.41 28.74
C PRO A 93 14.44 -18.73 28.34
N ILE A 94 15.35 -17.81 28.64
CA ILE A 94 16.78 -18.05 28.55
C ILE A 94 17.10 -19.12 29.60
N GLU A 95 17.47 -20.33 29.18
CA GLU A 95 17.98 -21.34 30.12
C GLU A 95 19.31 -20.83 30.73
N PRO A 96 19.45 -20.83 32.06
CA PRO A 96 20.71 -20.44 32.69
C PRO A 96 21.78 -21.49 32.38
N GLN A 97 22.83 -21.04 31.69
CA GLN A 97 24.04 -21.79 31.43
C GLN A 97 24.68 -22.23 32.75
N VAL A 98 24.62 -23.52 33.05
CA VAL A 98 25.30 -24.14 34.19
C VAL A 98 26.81 -24.12 33.92
N CYS A 99 27.57 -23.37 34.72
CA CYS A 99 29.03 -23.45 34.76
C CYS A 99 29.42 -24.71 35.55
N CYS A 100 30.02 -25.70 34.89
CA CYS A 100 30.70 -26.81 35.58
C CYS A 100 32.00 -26.30 36.20
N GLY A 101 32.18 -26.55 37.50
CA GLY A 101 33.45 -26.44 38.21
C GLY A 101 34.16 -27.79 38.32
#